data_AF-A0A2E0WYB5-F1
#
_entry.id   AF-A0A2E0WYB5-F1
#
_cell.length_a   1.000
_cell.length_b   1.000
_cell.length_c   1.000
_cell.angle_alpha   90.00
_cell.angle_beta   90.00
_cell.angle_gamma   90.00
#
_symmetry.space_group_name_H-M   'P 1'
#
loop_
_entity.id
_entity.type
_entity.pdbx_description
1 polymer ?
#
loop_
_entity_poly.entity_id
_entity_poly.type
_entity_poly.pdbx_seq_one_letter_code
_entity_poly.pdbx_strand_id
1 'polypeptide(L)'
;MWRHLHRALRQQLKLLRHRCSPEILGGPEPAPAFSCYAVLPRSHSACGRFTAAIHRSGGLSFDLARLCLIRRLVLRRIANLAACKECTIIGLFVHGLSRHALGPLMSGSIELLIVIAMKTILLRPLAMFLVLGLFATNVCGQETSEPVTAIDILLEPDATMLKHAAANNERLREVYPQGFSLDEAHRPHITLLQCFVRTADLDNVYAAAGKVLADAHVNDMKLEAFKYYYAPADATTGVAGICARPTPAILKLQADIIAAAKPFMVNTATVDAFTAPHPTAELDAALIDYVRTFVPKMSGKNFNPHVSTGVAPKNYLDEMLVEPFDDFTFSPAGAAVYQLGPFGSAARKLKTWKFK
;
A
#
# COMPACT_ATOMS: atom_id res chain seq x y z
N MET A 1 22.16 10.68 -25.28
CA MET A 1 22.03 9.50 -24.38
C MET A 1 23.19 9.34 -23.40
N TRP A 2 24.46 9.21 -23.84
CA TRP A 2 25.62 9.01 -22.94
C TRP A 2 25.91 10.17 -21.95
N ARG A 3 25.64 11.43 -22.32
CA ARG A 3 25.82 12.58 -21.43
C ARG A 3 24.83 12.61 -20.26
N HIS A 4 23.64 12.02 -20.42
CA HIS A 4 22.64 11.92 -19.34
C HIS A 4 22.99 10.79 -18.37
N LEU A 5 23.45 9.65 -18.88
CA LEU A 5 23.93 8.55 -18.06
C LEU A 5 25.13 8.97 -17.19
N HIS A 6 26.03 9.78 -17.75
CA HIS A 6 27.20 10.29 -17.03
C HIS A 6 26.85 11.35 -15.96
N ARG A 7 25.75 12.09 -16.11
CA ARG A 7 25.24 13.01 -15.07
C ARG A 7 24.58 12.23 -13.93
N ALA A 8 23.75 11.24 -14.27
CA ALA A 8 23.07 10.39 -13.28
C ALA A 8 24.06 9.64 -12.38
N LEU A 9 25.16 9.11 -12.97
CA LEU A 9 26.20 8.42 -12.20
C LEU A 9 26.96 9.34 -11.24
N ARG A 10 27.27 10.59 -11.65
CA ARG A 10 27.94 11.57 -10.78
C ARG A 10 27.04 12.00 -9.61
N GLN A 11 25.73 12.05 -9.83
CA GLN A 11 24.76 12.46 -8.80
C GLN A 11 24.57 11.36 -7.74
N GLN A 12 24.52 10.10 -8.15
CA GLN A 12 24.54 8.93 -7.26
C GLN A 12 25.84 8.83 -6.43
N LEU A 13 27.00 9.12 -7.02
CA LEU A 13 28.29 9.10 -6.31
C LEU A 13 28.44 10.24 -5.29
N LYS A 14 27.78 11.39 -5.49
CA LYS A 14 27.72 12.47 -4.49
C LYS A 14 26.88 12.09 -3.27
N LEU A 15 25.78 11.37 -3.46
CA LEU A 15 24.89 10.93 -2.38
C LEU A 15 25.55 9.87 -1.49
N LEU A 16 26.39 9.00 -2.06
CA LEU A 16 27.12 7.98 -1.31
C LEU A 16 28.27 8.56 -0.47
N ARG A 17 28.78 9.74 -0.81
CA ARG A 17 29.86 10.42 -0.06
C ARG A 17 29.39 11.11 1.22
N HIS A 18 28.08 11.37 1.37
CA HIS A 18 27.52 12.03 2.57
C HIS A 18 27.06 11.05 3.67
N ARG A 19 27.14 9.73 3.46
CA ARG A 19 26.71 8.73 4.45
C ARG A 19 27.83 8.06 5.24
N CYS A 20 29.08 8.48 5.05
CA CYS A 20 30.21 7.98 5.84
C CYS A 20 31.10 9.15 6.29
N SER A 21 30.84 9.68 7.48
CA SER A 21 31.86 10.37 8.29
C SER A 21 31.54 10.19 9.78
N PRO A 22 32.51 9.79 10.63
CA PRO A 22 32.34 9.62 12.07
C PRO A 22 32.89 10.83 12.85
N GLU A 23 32.15 11.32 13.84
CA GLU A 23 32.54 12.14 15.03
C GLU A 23 31.22 12.66 15.63
N ILE A 24 30.89 12.46 16.91
CA ILE A 24 31.35 13.22 18.06
C ILE A 24 31.16 12.39 19.35
N LEU A 25 32.20 12.37 20.19
CA LEU A 25 32.22 11.93 21.59
C LEU A 25 32.02 13.15 22.52
N GLY A 26 31.32 12.97 23.65
CA GLY A 26 31.40 13.89 24.79
C GLY A 26 30.18 13.86 25.73
N GLY A 27 30.24 13.05 26.80
CA GLY A 27 29.35 13.15 27.97
C GLY A 27 29.75 14.30 28.92
N PRO A 28 29.12 14.47 30.11
CA PRO A 28 29.07 13.43 31.15
C PRO A 28 27.73 13.23 31.90
N GLU A 29 27.65 12.10 32.60
CA GLU A 29 26.60 11.58 33.51
C GLU A 29 26.83 12.05 34.99
N PRO A 30 26.03 11.73 36.06
CA PRO A 30 25.45 10.40 36.36
C PRO A 30 24.06 10.28 37.08
N ALA A 31 23.39 9.14 36.79
CA ALA A 31 22.74 8.09 37.64
C ALA A 31 21.86 8.42 38.91
N PRO A 32 20.96 7.51 39.36
CA PRO A 32 21.37 6.23 39.96
C PRO A 32 20.60 4.94 39.55
N ALA A 33 21.40 3.87 39.45
CA ALA A 33 21.25 2.45 39.83
C ALA A 33 19.89 1.73 39.80
N PHE A 34 19.84 0.57 39.10
CA PHE A 34 19.56 -0.73 39.72
C PHE A 34 20.18 -1.89 38.90
N SER A 35 20.71 -2.87 39.64
CA SER A 35 21.52 -4.03 39.25
C SER A 35 20.69 -5.21 38.73
N CYS A 36 21.24 -5.99 37.78
CA CYS A 36 21.20 -7.47 37.81
C CYS A 36 22.23 -8.11 36.85
N TYR A 37 22.83 -9.19 37.34
CA TYR A 37 23.93 -10.02 36.80
C TYR A 37 23.57 -10.89 35.59
N ALA A 38 24.55 -11.19 34.72
CA ALA A 38 24.93 -12.58 34.34
C ALA A 38 26.16 -12.62 33.39
N VAL A 39 26.83 -13.77 33.35
CA VAL A 39 28.22 -14.07 32.94
C VAL A 39 28.34 -14.60 31.49
N LEU A 40 29.53 -14.37 30.90
CA LEU A 40 30.18 -14.81 29.62
C LEU A 40 30.08 -16.34 29.25
N PRO A 41 30.58 -16.87 28.08
CA PRO A 41 31.68 -16.38 27.21
C PRO A 41 31.62 -16.59 25.66
N ARG A 42 32.73 -16.15 25.04
CA ARG A 42 33.15 -15.99 23.62
C ARG A 42 33.32 -17.27 22.78
N SER A 43 33.23 -17.13 21.45
CA SER A 43 34.15 -17.80 20.48
C SER A 43 34.30 -17.03 19.15
N HIS A 44 35.52 -17.00 18.62
CA HIS A 44 35.99 -16.34 17.39
C HIS A 44 35.62 -17.09 16.09
N SER A 45 35.50 -16.39 14.94
CA SER A 45 36.52 -16.40 13.85
C SER A 45 36.01 -15.94 12.46
N ALA A 46 36.94 -15.27 11.75
CA ALA A 46 37.13 -15.18 10.29
C ALA A 46 36.06 -14.50 9.41
N CYS A 47 36.39 -13.34 8.83
CA CYS A 47 37.09 -13.27 7.53
C CYS A 47 37.16 -11.80 7.05
N GLY A 48 38.29 -11.15 7.29
CA GLY A 48 38.69 -9.92 6.61
C GLY A 48 39.87 -10.23 5.70
N ARG A 49 39.72 -10.00 4.39
CA ARG A 49 40.77 -9.78 3.38
C ARG A 49 40.11 -9.66 2.01
N PHE A 50 40.03 -8.46 1.45
CA PHE A 50 40.18 -8.16 0.00
C PHE A 50 39.97 -6.65 -0.27
N THR A 51 40.95 -5.84 0.11
CA THR A 51 41.05 -4.43 -0.32
C THR A 51 42.52 -4.06 -0.45
N ALA A 52 43.15 -4.45 -1.57
CA ALA A 52 44.43 -3.89 -2.03
C ALA A 52 44.76 -4.36 -3.45
N ALA A 53 44.10 -3.80 -4.46
CA ALA A 53 44.66 -3.71 -5.81
C ALA A 53 43.94 -2.60 -6.57
N ILE A 54 44.68 -1.90 -7.44
CA ILE A 54 44.28 -0.78 -8.31
C ILE A 54 44.59 0.60 -7.73
N HIS A 55 45.90 0.83 -7.55
CA HIS A 55 46.53 2.09 -7.95
C HIS A 55 47.70 1.72 -8.89
N ARG A 56 47.82 2.43 -10.01
CA ARG A 56 48.87 2.37 -11.07
C ARG A 56 48.60 1.45 -12.26
N SER A 57 48.02 2.01 -13.31
CA SER A 57 48.60 2.05 -14.68
C SER A 57 47.65 2.82 -15.60
N GLY A 58 48.20 3.78 -16.34
CA GLY A 58 47.48 4.56 -17.35
C GLY A 58 47.40 3.82 -18.69
N GLY A 59 46.47 4.26 -19.54
CA GLY A 59 46.54 4.08 -21.00
C GLY A 59 45.97 2.79 -21.58
N LEU A 60 44.82 2.93 -22.27
CA LEU A 60 44.35 2.14 -23.42
C LEU A 60 44.50 0.61 -23.38
N SER A 61 43.58 -0.07 -22.69
CA SER A 61 42.87 -1.26 -23.23
C SER A 61 41.50 -1.42 -22.53
N PHE A 62 40.43 -0.99 -23.20
CA PHE A 62 39.06 -1.21 -22.73
C PHE A 62 38.59 -2.57 -23.29
N ASP A 63 38.84 -3.61 -22.50
CA ASP A 63 39.07 -4.98 -22.98
C ASP A 63 37.85 -5.93 -22.83
N LEU A 64 37.82 -6.92 -23.72
CA LEU A 64 36.85 -8.00 -23.92
C LEU A 64 36.39 -8.74 -22.65
N ALA A 65 37.11 -8.61 -21.54
CA ALA A 65 36.77 -9.23 -20.26
C ALA A 65 35.37 -8.87 -19.77
N ARG A 66 34.91 -7.61 -19.98
CA ARG A 66 33.54 -7.20 -19.62
C ARG A 66 32.48 -7.82 -20.53
N LEU A 67 32.76 -7.95 -21.84
CA LEU A 67 31.85 -8.62 -22.79
C LEU A 67 31.75 -10.13 -22.51
N CYS A 68 32.86 -10.78 -22.13
CA CYS A 68 32.87 -12.18 -21.70
C CYS A 68 32.08 -12.39 -20.40
N LEU A 69 32.15 -11.46 -19.45
CA LEU A 69 31.38 -11.52 -18.21
C LEU A 69 29.88 -11.33 -18.47
N ILE A 70 29.50 -10.37 -19.33
CA ILE A 70 28.11 -10.15 -19.74
C ILE A 70 27.57 -11.38 -20.48
N ARG A 71 28.35 -11.96 -21.41
CA ARG A 71 27.98 -13.19 -22.14
C ARG A 71 27.75 -14.36 -21.19
N ARG A 72 28.62 -14.55 -20.18
CA ARG A 72 28.44 -15.61 -19.17
C ARG A 72 27.20 -15.39 -18.30
N LEU A 73 26.90 -14.15 -17.93
CA LEU A 73 25.71 -13.81 -17.13
C LEU A 73 24.41 -13.99 -17.94
N VAL A 74 24.41 -13.62 -19.22
CA VAL A 74 23.29 -13.83 -20.14
C VAL A 74 23.04 -15.32 -20.38
N LEU A 75 24.09 -16.11 -20.65
CA LEU A 75 23.96 -17.55 -20.84
C LEU A 75 23.49 -18.27 -19.56
N ARG A 76 23.93 -17.83 -18.37
CA ARG A 76 23.39 -18.33 -17.09
C ARG A 76 21.92 -17.99 -16.90
N ARG A 77 21.48 -16.80 -17.33
CA ARG A 77 20.08 -16.38 -17.23
C ARG A 77 19.18 -17.14 -18.20
N ILE A 78 19.68 -17.43 -19.40
CA ILE A 78 19.01 -18.29 -20.39
C ILE A 78 18.93 -19.75 -19.88
N ALA A 79 19.99 -20.29 -19.29
CA ALA A 79 19.98 -21.62 -18.69
C ALA A 79 19.00 -21.74 -17.51
N ASN A 80 18.89 -20.69 -16.69
CA ASN A 80 17.92 -20.64 -15.59
C ASN A 80 16.47 -20.48 -16.08
N LEU A 81 16.24 -19.83 -17.23
CA LEU A 81 14.92 -19.76 -17.88
C LEU A 81 14.52 -21.09 -18.52
N ALA A 82 15.48 -21.85 -19.04
CA ALA A 82 15.25 -23.20 -19.59
C ALA A 82 14.98 -24.27 -18.49
N ALA A 83 15.27 -23.96 -17.22
CA ALA A 83 14.99 -24.82 -16.08
C ALA A 83 13.60 -24.58 -15.46
N CYS A 84 12.79 -23.67 -16.02
CA CYS A 84 11.42 -23.43 -15.57
C CYS A 84 10.49 -24.51 -16.16
N LYS A 85 9.80 -25.25 -15.28
CA LYS A 85 9.09 -26.52 -15.55
C LYS A 85 7.78 -26.41 -16.35
N GLU A 86 7.55 -25.36 -17.12
CA GLU A 86 6.28 -25.14 -17.84
C GLU A 86 6.41 -24.95 -19.37
N CYS A 87 7.46 -25.49 -19.99
CA CYS A 87 7.56 -25.57 -21.46
C CYS A 87 7.77 -27.03 -21.92
N THR A 88 6.74 -27.86 -21.82
CA THR A 88 6.73 -29.24 -22.36
C THR A 88 5.97 -29.33 -23.68
N ILE A 89 6.24 -28.44 -24.63
CA ILE A 89 5.86 -28.62 -26.04
C ILE A 89 6.97 -27.94 -26.85
N ILE A 90 7.93 -28.71 -27.37
CA ILE A 90 9.05 -28.39 -28.30
C ILE A 90 10.27 -29.33 -28.06
N GLY A 91 10.23 -30.19 -27.03
CA GLY A 91 11.32 -31.14 -26.73
C GLY A 91 11.33 -32.47 -27.50
N LEU A 92 10.54 -32.65 -28.57
CA LEU A 92 10.32 -33.97 -29.20
C LEU A 92 10.82 -34.12 -30.65
N PHE A 93 11.63 -33.19 -31.17
CA PHE A 93 12.08 -33.26 -32.57
C PHE A 93 13.59 -33.36 -32.80
N VAL A 94 14.43 -33.45 -31.75
CA VAL A 94 15.90 -33.34 -31.94
C VAL A 94 16.70 -34.52 -31.37
N HIS A 95 16.09 -35.64 -30.95
CA HIS A 95 16.84 -36.76 -30.33
C HIS A 95 16.53 -38.16 -30.87
N GLY A 96 16.04 -38.26 -32.11
CA GLY A 96 15.84 -39.55 -32.76
C GLY A 96 16.32 -39.52 -34.19
N LEU A 97 17.64 -39.65 -34.41
CA LEU A 97 18.27 -40.19 -35.63
C LEU A 97 19.78 -40.00 -35.55
N SER A 98 20.50 -40.96 -34.96
CA SER A 98 21.87 -41.27 -35.39
C SER A 98 22.41 -42.56 -34.78
N ARG A 99 22.95 -43.38 -35.68
CA ARG A 99 23.91 -44.52 -35.54
C ARG A 99 23.35 -45.93 -35.72
N HIS A 100 23.45 -46.38 -36.98
CA HIS A 100 24.16 -47.58 -37.47
C HIS A 100 23.14 -48.63 -37.93
N ALA A 101 23.26 -49.31 -39.08
CA ALA A 101 24.30 -49.48 -40.08
C ALA A 101 23.62 -49.86 -41.41
N LEU A 102 24.28 -49.70 -42.56
CA LEU A 102 24.28 -50.64 -43.68
C LEU A 102 25.16 -50.10 -44.83
N GLY A 103 26.09 -50.93 -45.27
CA GLY A 103 26.91 -50.73 -46.47
C GLY A 103 26.13 -50.98 -47.77
N PRO A 104 26.81 -50.91 -48.93
CA PRO A 104 26.27 -50.32 -50.14
C PRO A 104 25.68 -51.35 -51.10
N LEU A 105 24.55 -51.01 -51.74
CA LEU A 105 24.17 -51.51 -53.07
C LEU A 105 22.96 -50.74 -53.62
N MET A 106 23.02 -50.48 -54.93
CA MET A 106 21.96 -49.97 -55.82
C MET A 106 21.73 -48.45 -55.84
N SER A 107 22.56 -47.85 -56.69
CA SER A 107 22.33 -46.63 -57.46
C SER A 107 21.01 -46.67 -58.25
N GLY A 108 20.30 -45.53 -58.33
CA GLY A 108 19.42 -45.28 -59.48
C GLY A 108 18.12 -44.49 -59.25
N SER A 109 17.75 -44.13 -58.01
CA SER A 109 16.41 -43.50 -57.80
C SER A 109 16.37 -42.35 -56.79
N ILE A 110 17.52 -41.82 -56.37
CA ILE A 110 17.58 -40.75 -55.34
C ILE A 110 17.52 -39.34 -55.97
N GLU A 111 18.01 -39.14 -57.20
CA GLU A 111 18.03 -37.81 -57.80
C GLU A 111 16.63 -37.28 -58.21
N LEU A 112 15.70 -38.16 -58.60
CA LEU A 112 14.33 -37.75 -58.95
C LEU A 112 13.49 -37.40 -57.71
N LEU A 113 13.78 -38.03 -56.56
CA LEU A 113 13.12 -37.77 -55.28
C LEU A 113 13.63 -36.47 -54.61
N ILE A 114 14.91 -36.11 -54.81
CA ILE A 114 15.47 -34.84 -54.30
C ILE A 114 14.91 -33.62 -55.06
N VAL A 115 14.70 -33.72 -56.37
CA VAL A 115 14.13 -32.62 -57.18
C VAL A 115 12.63 -32.41 -56.91
N ILE A 116 11.87 -33.47 -56.62
CA ILE A 116 10.44 -33.37 -56.24
C ILE A 116 10.28 -32.85 -54.80
N ALA A 117 11.17 -33.23 -53.88
CA ALA A 117 11.17 -32.73 -52.49
C ALA A 117 11.59 -31.24 -52.40
N MET A 118 12.51 -30.77 -53.26
CA MET A 118 12.91 -29.35 -53.25
C MET A 118 11.84 -28.41 -53.84
N LYS A 119 11.01 -28.85 -54.79
CA LYS A 119 9.93 -28.03 -55.37
C LYS A 119 8.71 -27.88 -54.46
N THR A 120 8.45 -28.85 -53.57
CA THR A 120 7.30 -28.82 -52.65
C THR A 120 7.59 -28.12 -51.32
N ILE A 121 8.86 -27.96 -50.94
CA ILE A 121 9.28 -27.30 -49.69
C ILE A 121 9.46 -25.78 -49.85
N LEU A 122 9.66 -25.26 -51.07
CA LEU A 122 9.93 -23.83 -51.31
C LEU A 122 8.68 -22.94 -51.53
N LEU A 123 7.48 -23.51 -51.66
CA LEU A 123 6.26 -22.76 -51.98
C LEU A 123 5.18 -22.76 -50.88
N ARG A 124 5.46 -23.32 -49.70
CA ARG A 124 4.49 -23.39 -48.59
C ARG A 124 4.70 -22.52 -47.34
N PRO A 125 5.80 -21.78 -47.10
CA PRO A 125 5.87 -20.95 -45.89
C PRO A 125 5.27 -19.56 -46.06
N LEU A 126 4.86 -19.12 -47.27
CA LEU A 126 4.35 -17.75 -47.46
C LEU A 126 2.88 -17.58 -47.05
N ALA A 127 2.06 -18.64 -47.10
CA ALA A 127 0.65 -18.56 -46.71
C ALA A 127 0.41 -18.79 -45.21
N MET A 128 1.35 -19.43 -44.50
CA MET A 128 1.21 -19.74 -43.07
C MET A 128 1.77 -18.67 -42.14
N PHE A 129 2.46 -17.65 -42.67
CA PHE A 129 2.85 -16.46 -41.90
C PHE A 129 1.82 -15.33 -41.94
N LEU A 130 0.88 -15.35 -42.91
CA LEU A 130 -0.18 -14.32 -43.00
C LEU A 130 -1.37 -14.63 -42.09
N VAL A 131 -1.62 -15.90 -41.75
CA VAL A 131 -2.73 -16.29 -40.85
C VAL A 131 -2.32 -16.26 -39.36
N LEU A 132 -1.03 -16.42 -39.05
CA LEU A 132 -0.52 -16.29 -37.67
C LEU A 132 -0.22 -14.83 -37.26
N GLY A 133 -0.11 -13.91 -38.23
CA GLY A 133 0.08 -12.48 -37.99
C GLY A 133 -1.19 -11.70 -37.67
N LEU A 134 -2.38 -12.27 -37.94
CA LEU A 134 -3.67 -11.60 -37.72
C LEU A 134 -4.35 -11.91 -36.37
N PHE A 135 -3.81 -12.81 -35.55
CA PHE A 135 -4.34 -13.09 -34.20
C PHE A 135 -3.42 -12.59 -33.06
N ALA A 136 -2.28 -11.99 -33.37
CA ALA A 136 -1.32 -11.50 -32.37
C ALA A 136 -1.48 -9.99 -32.04
N THR A 137 -2.55 -9.35 -32.48
CA THR A 137 -2.92 -8.00 -32.05
C THR A 137 -4.20 -8.06 -31.24
N ASN A 138 -4.12 -7.65 -29.98
CA ASN A 138 -5.23 -7.45 -29.03
C ASN A 138 -5.59 -8.62 -28.10
N VAL A 139 -4.62 -9.14 -27.34
CA VAL A 139 -4.84 -9.36 -25.89
C VAL A 139 -3.51 -9.12 -25.17
N CYS A 140 -2.99 -7.88 -25.23
CA CYS A 140 -2.35 -7.36 -24.02
C CYS A 140 -3.53 -6.98 -23.15
N GLY A 141 -4.07 -7.95 -22.40
CA GLY A 141 -5.06 -7.64 -21.39
C GLY A 141 -4.41 -6.60 -20.49
N GLN A 142 -4.90 -5.36 -20.54
CA GLN A 142 -4.85 -4.56 -19.32
C GLN A 142 -5.56 -5.45 -18.31
N GLU A 143 -4.83 -6.01 -17.35
CA GLU A 143 -5.44 -6.30 -16.06
C GLU A 143 -5.99 -4.95 -15.60
N THR A 144 -7.25 -4.69 -15.93
CA THR A 144 -8.01 -3.63 -15.30
C THR A 144 -8.10 -4.09 -13.87
N SER A 145 -7.17 -3.63 -13.04
CA SER A 145 -7.27 -3.73 -11.60
C SER A 145 -8.70 -3.35 -11.24
N GLU A 146 -9.45 -4.30 -10.69
CA GLU A 146 -10.82 -4.07 -10.26
C GLU A 146 -10.85 -2.77 -9.43
N PRO A 147 -11.76 -1.83 -9.72
CA PRO A 147 -11.82 -0.57 -8.98
C PRO A 147 -11.92 -0.83 -7.48
N VAL A 148 -11.16 -0.07 -6.70
CA VAL A 148 -11.18 -0.13 -5.23
C VAL A 148 -11.73 1.20 -4.70
N THR A 149 -12.51 1.14 -3.64
CA THR A 149 -13.04 2.31 -2.92
C THR A 149 -12.49 2.30 -1.50
N ALA A 150 -11.98 3.45 -1.05
CA ALA A 150 -11.61 3.70 0.33
C ALA A 150 -12.86 4.15 1.09
N ILE A 151 -13.29 3.41 2.10
CA ILE A 151 -14.55 3.67 2.79
C ILE A 151 -14.35 3.95 4.29
N ASP A 152 -15.31 4.68 4.85
CA ASP A 152 -15.55 4.84 6.28
C ASP A 152 -16.95 4.30 6.62
N ILE A 153 -17.03 3.36 7.56
CA ILE A 153 -18.28 2.94 8.20
C ILE A 153 -18.36 3.65 9.55
N LEU A 154 -19.39 4.47 9.74
CA LEU A 154 -19.47 5.43 10.83
C LEU A 154 -20.86 5.53 11.45
N LEU A 155 -20.90 6.08 12.67
CA LEU A 155 -22.12 6.50 13.35
C LEU A 155 -22.34 8.01 13.15
N GLU A 156 -23.59 8.38 12.88
CA GLU A 156 -24.03 9.78 12.85
C GLU A 156 -24.56 10.15 14.24
N PRO A 157 -23.98 11.15 14.93
CA PRO A 157 -24.43 11.56 16.27
C PRO A 157 -25.76 12.31 16.22
N ASP A 158 -26.48 12.34 17.35
CA ASP A 158 -27.70 13.11 17.51
C ASP A 158 -27.48 14.63 17.58
N ALA A 159 -28.58 15.38 17.64
CA ALA A 159 -28.60 16.83 17.68
C ALA A 159 -27.82 17.42 18.88
N THR A 160 -27.70 16.70 20.00
CA THR A 160 -26.95 17.15 21.17
C THR A 160 -25.47 17.24 20.82
N MET A 161 -24.86 16.13 20.38
CA MET A 161 -23.46 16.13 20.00
C MET A 161 -23.19 17.03 18.77
N LEU A 162 -24.13 17.12 17.82
CA LEU A 162 -24.01 18.05 16.69
C LEU A 162 -23.91 19.52 17.14
N LYS A 163 -24.70 19.92 18.15
CA LYS A 163 -24.63 21.27 18.72
C LYS A 163 -23.27 21.54 19.37
N HIS A 164 -22.75 20.62 20.17
CA HIS A 164 -21.45 20.76 20.81
C HIS A 164 -20.30 20.78 19.78
N ALA A 165 -20.36 19.91 18.76
CA ALA A 165 -19.39 19.89 17.68
C ALA A 165 -19.38 21.20 16.88
N ALA A 166 -20.55 21.78 16.60
CA ALA A 166 -20.68 23.05 15.90
C ALA A 166 -20.09 24.22 16.70
N ALA A 167 -20.41 24.32 18.00
CA ALA A 167 -19.86 25.35 18.87
C ALA A 167 -18.33 25.26 18.98
N ASN A 168 -17.79 24.04 19.09
CA ASN A 168 -16.34 23.85 19.12
C ASN A 168 -15.69 24.16 17.76
N ASN A 169 -16.34 23.81 16.64
CA ASN A 169 -15.84 24.17 15.31
C ASN A 169 -15.79 25.68 15.08
N GLU A 170 -16.81 26.41 15.53
CA GLU A 170 -16.84 27.87 15.48
C GLU A 170 -15.65 28.47 16.25
N ARG A 171 -15.49 28.07 17.52
CA ARG A 171 -14.35 28.46 18.36
C ARG A 171 -12.99 28.17 17.71
N LEU A 172 -12.80 26.98 17.14
CA LEU A 172 -11.54 26.59 16.51
C LEU A 172 -11.24 27.42 15.24
N ARG A 173 -12.28 27.76 14.46
CA ARG A 173 -12.12 28.58 13.26
C ARG A 173 -11.83 30.05 13.56
N GLU A 174 -12.15 30.57 14.74
CA GLU A 174 -11.72 31.91 15.15
C GLU A 174 -10.19 32.02 15.28
N VAL A 175 -9.55 30.98 15.82
CA VAL A 175 -8.10 30.93 16.01
C VAL A 175 -7.33 30.33 14.83
N TYR A 176 -8.03 29.57 13.98
CA TYR A 176 -7.46 28.94 12.80
C TYR A 176 -8.46 28.95 11.62
N PRO A 177 -8.66 30.10 10.96
CA PRO A 177 -9.71 30.27 9.93
C PRO A 177 -9.61 29.33 8.71
N GLN A 178 -8.44 28.76 8.47
CA GLN A 178 -8.17 27.81 7.41
C GLN A 178 -8.50 26.35 7.78
N GLY A 179 -8.94 26.09 9.02
CA GLY A 179 -9.51 24.81 9.42
C GLY A 179 -10.82 24.51 8.68
N PHE A 180 -11.22 23.23 8.65
CA PHE A 180 -12.46 22.85 7.98
C PHE A 180 -13.71 23.32 8.73
N SER A 181 -14.74 23.72 7.98
CA SER A 181 -16.11 23.86 8.49
C SER A 181 -16.77 22.50 8.65
N LEU A 182 -17.68 22.36 9.61
CA LEU A 182 -18.60 21.24 9.63
C LEU A 182 -19.72 21.48 8.60
N ASP A 183 -19.67 20.74 7.48
CA ASP A 183 -20.55 20.89 6.32
C ASP A 183 -20.85 19.53 5.65
N GLU A 184 -21.34 19.53 4.41
CA GLU A 184 -21.64 18.28 3.69
C GLU A 184 -20.41 17.40 3.45
N ALA A 185 -19.22 18.00 3.29
CA ALA A 185 -17.96 17.30 3.07
C ALA A 185 -17.28 16.90 4.39
N HIS A 186 -17.58 17.58 5.49
CA HIS A 186 -17.06 17.31 6.83
C HIS A 186 -18.19 17.16 7.86
N ARG A 187 -18.96 16.09 7.69
CA ARG A 187 -20.06 15.75 8.61
C ARG A 187 -19.49 15.28 9.95
N PRO A 188 -19.99 15.74 11.11
CA PRO A 188 -19.65 15.15 12.40
C PRO A 188 -20.04 13.66 12.43
N HIS A 189 -19.12 12.80 12.83
CA HIS A 189 -19.32 11.35 12.88
C HIS A 189 -18.38 10.68 13.88
N ILE A 190 -18.69 9.43 14.24
CA ILE A 190 -17.76 8.52 14.93
C ILE A 190 -17.40 7.39 13.97
N THR A 191 -16.15 7.34 13.53
CA THR A 191 -15.63 6.26 12.69
C THR A 191 -15.59 4.93 13.45
N LEU A 192 -16.18 3.88 12.88
CA LEU A 192 -16.05 2.50 13.38
C LEU A 192 -14.96 1.74 12.63
N LEU A 193 -14.89 1.92 11.32
CA LEU A 193 -13.93 1.25 10.45
C LEU A 193 -13.60 2.11 9.24
N GLN A 194 -12.31 2.30 8.96
CA GLN A 194 -11.84 2.69 7.63
C GLN A 194 -11.08 1.55 6.97
N CYS A 195 -11.39 1.27 5.71
CA CYS A 195 -10.75 0.21 4.95
C CYS A 195 -10.85 0.42 3.44
N PHE A 196 -10.12 -0.41 2.69
CA PHE A 196 -10.27 -0.52 1.24
C PHE A 196 -11.13 -1.73 0.90
N VAL A 197 -12.02 -1.56 -0.08
CA VAL A 197 -12.93 -2.61 -0.57
C VAL A 197 -12.99 -2.53 -2.09
N ARG A 198 -13.08 -3.66 -2.79
CA ARG A 198 -13.41 -3.63 -4.24
C ARG A 198 -14.77 -2.95 -4.43
N THR A 199 -14.88 -2.04 -5.37
CA THR A 199 -16.12 -1.29 -5.62
C THR A 199 -17.29 -2.23 -5.93
N ALA A 200 -17.03 -3.34 -6.62
CA ALA A 200 -18.02 -4.39 -6.90
C ALA A 200 -18.56 -5.10 -5.64
N ASP A 201 -17.84 -5.05 -4.51
CA ASP A 201 -18.24 -5.69 -3.24
C ASP A 201 -18.96 -4.74 -2.28
N LEU A 202 -19.18 -3.48 -2.64
CA LEU A 202 -19.78 -2.49 -1.74
C LEU A 202 -21.17 -2.90 -1.25
N ASP A 203 -22.01 -3.46 -2.11
CA ASP A 203 -23.35 -3.93 -1.70
C ASP A 203 -23.28 -5.06 -0.66
N ASN A 204 -22.28 -5.95 -0.77
CA ASN A 204 -22.04 -7.00 0.21
C ASN A 204 -21.59 -6.42 1.56
N VAL A 205 -20.72 -5.40 1.54
CA VAL A 205 -20.31 -4.67 2.74
C VAL A 205 -21.51 -3.95 3.38
N TYR A 206 -22.38 -3.33 2.59
CA TYR A 206 -23.58 -2.68 3.10
C TYR A 206 -24.53 -3.69 3.77
N ALA A 207 -24.74 -4.85 3.16
CA ALA A 207 -25.58 -5.88 3.74
C ALA A 207 -24.98 -6.39 5.08
N ALA A 208 -23.68 -6.69 5.11
CA ALA A 208 -23.00 -7.20 6.29
C ALA A 208 -22.98 -6.18 7.44
N ALA A 209 -22.59 -4.93 7.17
CA ALA A 209 -22.56 -3.86 8.16
C ALA A 209 -23.98 -3.49 8.64
N GLY A 210 -24.94 -3.42 7.73
CA GLY A 210 -26.35 -3.14 8.06
C GLY A 210 -26.94 -4.14 9.03
N LYS A 211 -26.62 -5.43 8.89
CA LYS A 211 -27.05 -6.47 9.84
C LYS A 211 -26.47 -6.22 11.23
N VAL A 212 -25.16 -5.97 11.34
CA VAL A 212 -24.50 -5.69 12.62
C VAL A 212 -25.09 -4.46 13.30
N LEU A 213 -25.30 -3.37 12.55
CA LEU A 213 -25.88 -2.13 13.08
C LEU A 213 -27.30 -2.32 13.60
N ALA A 214 -28.12 -3.12 12.90
CA ALA A 214 -29.47 -3.45 13.34
C ALA A 214 -29.45 -4.31 14.62
N ASP A 215 -28.63 -5.36 14.65
CA ASP A 215 -28.50 -6.27 15.80
C ASP A 215 -27.97 -5.55 17.06
N ALA A 216 -27.18 -4.48 16.88
CA ALA A 216 -26.59 -3.72 17.97
C ALA A 216 -27.53 -2.66 18.58
N HIS A 217 -28.73 -2.44 18.01
CA HIS A 217 -29.67 -1.41 18.47
C HIS A 217 -29.00 -0.04 18.69
N VAL A 218 -28.30 0.46 17.67
CA VAL A 218 -27.41 1.62 17.81
C VAL A 218 -28.11 2.91 18.27
N ASN A 219 -29.40 3.06 18.00
CA ASN A 219 -30.23 4.19 18.47
C ASN A 219 -30.54 4.13 19.96
N ASP A 220 -30.49 2.94 20.58
CA ASP A 220 -30.69 2.75 22.01
C ASP A 220 -29.40 2.99 22.82
N MET A 221 -28.24 3.08 22.14
CA MET A 221 -26.97 3.37 22.81
C MET A 221 -26.99 4.77 23.44
N LYS A 222 -26.58 4.83 24.71
CA LYS A 222 -26.28 6.07 25.42
C LYS A 222 -24.78 6.18 25.59
N LEU A 223 -24.20 7.15 24.89
CA LEU A 223 -22.78 7.47 24.93
C LEU A 223 -22.59 8.74 25.75
N GLU A 224 -21.46 8.82 26.46
CA GLU A 224 -21.10 9.99 27.27
C GLU A 224 -19.90 10.65 26.61
N ALA A 225 -20.05 11.91 26.20
CA ALA A 225 -18.93 12.76 25.85
C ALA A 225 -18.27 13.25 27.15
N PHE A 226 -16.93 13.17 27.24
CA PHE A 226 -16.25 13.39 28.53
C PHE A 226 -14.96 14.20 28.48
N LYS A 227 -14.47 14.54 27.27
CA LYS A 227 -13.28 15.38 27.11
C LYS A 227 -13.12 15.88 25.69
N TYR A 228 -12.33 16.95 25.56
CA TYR A 228 -11.61 17.24 24.33
C TYR A 228 -10.39 16.33 24.15
N TYR A 229 -9.97 16.16 22.91
CA TYR A 229 -8.69 15.57 22.54
C TYR A 229 -8.22 16.19 21.21
N TYR A 230 -6.96 15.96 20.83
CA TYR A 230 -6.55 16.13 19.44
C TYR A 230 -5.61 15.03 18.97
N ALA A 231 -5.64 14.75 17.67
CA ALA A 231 -4.63 13.98 16.98
C ALA A 231 -3.68 14.94 16.24
N PRO A 232 -2.35 14.76 16.31
CA PRO A 232 -1.41 15.58 15.54
C PRO A 232 -1.70 15.47 14.03
N ALA A 233 -1.91 16.61 13.36
CA ALA A 233 -2.12 16.66 11.91
C ALA A 233 -0.79 16.88 11.17
N ASP A 234 0.02 17.81 11.68
CA ASP A 234 1.36 18.10 11.19
C ASP A 234 2.30 18.51 12.34
N ALA A 235 3.40 19.22 12.05
CA ALA A 235 4.34 19.69 13.05
C ALA A 235 3.72 20.68 14.05
N THR A 236 2.82 21.57 13.60
CA THR A 236 2.31 22.72 14.35
C THR A 236 0.82 22.67 14.65
N THR A 237 0.04 21.83 13.95
CA THR A 237 -1.42 21.74 14.09
C THR A 237 -1.91 20.35 14.52
N GLY A 238 -3.14 20.32 15.04
CA GLY A 238 -3.84 19.09 15.40
C GLY A 238 -5.31 19.09 14.94
N VAL A 239 -5.84 17.91 14.64
CA VAL A 239 -7.29 17.70 14.46
C VAL A 239 -7.90 17.52 15.83
N ALA A 240 -8.70 18.50 16.25
CA ALA A 240 -9.43 18.47 17.50
C ALA A 240 -10.68 17.61 17.40
N GLY A 241 -11.12 17.07 18.52
CA GLY A 241 -12.42 16.45 18.61
C GLY A 241 -12.93 16.28 20.04
N ILE A 242 -14.17 15.79 20.13
CA ILE A 242 -14.86 15.46 21.37
C ILE A 242 -14.89 13.94 21.50
N CYS A 243 -14.33 13.40 22.58
CA CYS A 243 -14.29 11.96 22.83
C CYS A 243 -15.58 11.49 23.50
N ALA A 244 -16.08 10.35 23.02
CA ALA A 244 -17.03 9.54 23.76
C ALA A 244 -16.28 8.56 24.67
N ARG A 245 -16.81 8.27 25.86
CA ARG A 245 -16.24 7.28 26.77
C ARG A 245 -16.38 5.90 26.13
N PRO A 246 -15.30 5.12 25.96
CA PRO A 246 -15.42 3.75 25.46
C PRO A 246 -16.28 2.90 26.41
N THR A 247 -17.35 2.32 25.88
CA THR A 247 -18.21 1.37 26.59
C THR A 247 -18.03 -0.04 26.01
N PRO A 248 -18.35 -1.11 26.77
CA PRO A 248 -18.36 -2.46 26.20
C PRO A 248 -19.24 -2.58 24.94
N ALA A 249 -20.35 -1.84 24.89
CA ALA A 249 -21.28 -1.84 23.75
C ALA A 249 -20.63 -1.27 22.47
N ILE A 250 -20.01 -0.08 22.53
CA ILE A 250 -19.39 0.53 21.34
C ILE A 250 -18.12 -0.20 20.91
N LEU A 251 -17.37 -0.77 21.87
CA LEU A 251 -16.21 -1.62 21.58
C LEU A 251 -16.63 -2.91 20.86
N LYS A 252 -17.71 -3.55 21.33
CA LYS A 252 -18.28 -4.72 20.66
C LYS A 252 -18.79 -4.38 19.27
N LEU A 253 -19.51 -3.26 19.12
CA LEU A 253 -19.99 -2.78 17.83
C LEU A 253 -18.84 -2.60 16.84
N GLN A 254 -17.75 -1.94 17.25
CA GLN A 254 -16.58 -1.77 16.38
C GLN A 254 -16.00 -3.13 15.94
N ALA A 255 -15.81 -4.04 16.89
CA ALA A 255 -15.28 -5.37 16.61
C ALA A 255 -16.17 -6.17 15.64
N ASP A 256 -17.50 -6.10 15.82
CA ASP A 256 -18.46 -6.79 14.96
C ASP A 256 -18.49 -6.20 13.54
N ILE A 257 -18.40 -4.87 13.40
CA ILE A 257 -18.30 -4.21 12.08
C ILE A 257 -17.01 -4.64 11.37
N ILE A 258 -15.88 -4.65 12.09
CA ILE A 258 -14.60 -5.12 11.54
C ILE A 258 -14.72 -6.58 11.09
N ALA A 259 -15.29 -7.45 11.92
CA ALA A 259 -15.46 -8.86 11.60
C ALA A 259 -16.36 -9.08 10.37
N ALA A 260 -17.45 -8.33 10.27
CA ALA A 260 -18.40 -8.40 9.15
C ALA A 260 -17.80 -7.89 7.83
N ALA A 261 -16.99 -6.83 7.88
CA ALA A 261 -16.36 -6.27 6.68
C ALA A 261 -15.11 -7.04 6.23
N LYS A 262 -14.44 -7.75 7.14
CA LYS A 262 -13.15 -8.45 6.91
C LYS A 262 -13.09 -9.29 5.61
N PRO A 263 -14.12 -10.07 5.21
CA PRO A 263 -14.05 -10.86 3.98
C PRO A 263 -13.92 -10.03 2.70
N PHE A 264 -14.29 -8.75 2.74
CA PHE A 264 -14.32 -7.84 1.59
C PHE A 264 -13.15 -6.86 1.58
N MET A 265 -12.36 -6.82 2.66
CA MET A 265 -11.23 -5.89 2.78
C MET A 265 -10.09 -6.28 1.85
N VAL A 266 -9.50 -5.29 1.18
CA VAL A 266 -8.25 -5.42 0.43
C VAL A 266 -7.13 -4.65 1.12
N ASN A 267 -5.90 -5.13 0.98
CA ASN A 267 -4.75 -4.61 1.74
C ASN A 267 -4.16 -3.30 1.19
N THR A 268 -4.50 -2.91 -0.04
CA THR A 268 -3.92 -1.73 -0.67
C THR A 268 -4.86 -1.16 -1.73
N ALA A 269 -4.68 0.12 -2.01
CA ALA A 269 -5.31 0.85 -3.11
C ALA A 269 -4.36 1.93 -3.64
N THR A 270 -4.73 2.56 -4.75
CA THR A 270 -4.12 3.82 -5.22
C THR A 270 -4.93 5.01 -4.69
N VAL A 271 -4.46 6.22 -4.96
CA VAL A 271 -5.20 7.45 -4.63
C VAL A 271 -6.58 7.52 -5.30
N ASP A 272 -6.79 6.78 -6.40
CA ASP A 272 -8.06 6.72 -7.13
C ASP A 272 -9.20 6.09 -6.30
N ALA A 273 -8.87 5.42 -5.19
CA ALA A 273 -9.86 4.90 -4.26
C ALA A 273 -10.54 5.97 -3.41
N PHE A 274 -9.96 7.17 -3.33
CA PHE A 274 -10.49 8.33 -2.62
C PHE A 274 -11.31 9.21 -3.58
N THR A 275 -12.07 10.18 -3.07
CA THR A 275 -12.84 11.09 -3.93
C THR A 275 -11.97 12.09 -4.70
N ALA A 276 -10.78 12.40 -4.19
CA ALA A 276 -9.79 13.28 -4.81
C ALA A 276 -8.39 13.02 -4.20
N PRO A 277 -7.30 13.34 -4.93
CA PRO A 277 -5.94 13.29 -4.40
C PRO A 277 -5.63 14.42 -3.42
N HIS A 278 -4.53 14.28 -2.68
CA HIS A 278 -3.99 15.32 -1.78
C HIS A 278 -3.06 16.27 -2.53
N PRO A 279 -2.67 17.41 -1.91
CA PRO A 279 -1.70 18.33 -2.50
C PRO A 279 -0.34 17.70 -2.83
N THR A 280 0.05 16.61 -2.17
CA THR A 280 1.32 15.93 -2.41
C THR A 280 1.18 14.40 -2.36
N ALA A 281 2.07 13.71 -3.09
CA ALA A 281 2.10 12.25 -3.13
C ALA A 281 2.49 11.62 -1.78
N GLU A 282 3.25 12.35 -0.94
CA GLU A 282 3.58 11.92 0.42
C GLU A 282 2.34 11.88 1.31
N LEU A 283 1.42 12.84 1.15
CA LEU A 283 0.14 12.83 1.86
C LEU A 283 -0.77 11.70 1.38
N ASP A 284 -0.82 11.44 0.06
CA ASP A 284 -1.52 10.28 -0.49
C ASP A 284 -0.98 8.97 0.10
N ALA A 285 0.35 8.79 0.12
CA ALA A 285 0.98 7.60 0.67
C ALA A 285 0.72 7.45 2.19
N ALA A 286 0.75 8.56 2.94
CA ALA A 286 0.46 8.56 4.38
C ALA A 286 -1.00 8.16 4.67
N LEU A 287 -1.97 8.69 3.92
CA LEU A 287 -3.38 8.31 4.11
C LEU A 287 -3.63 6.86 3.67
N ILE A 288 -3.00 6.42 2.58
CA ILE A 288 -3.09 5.01 2.15
C ILE A 288 -2.55 4.08 3.25
N ASP A 289 -1.41 4.41 3.86
CA ASP A 289 -0.89 3.64 5.00
C ASP A 289 -1.82 3.68 6.21
N TYR A 290 -2.39 4.84 6.51
CA TYR A 290 -3.35 5.02 7.60
C TYR A 290 -4.57 4.10 7.43
N VAL A 291 -5.24 4.14 6.28
CA VAL A 291 -6.41 3.29 5.99
C VAL A 291 -6.04 1.81 6.00
N ARG A 292 -4.89 1.46 5.39
CA ARG A 292 -4.37 0.08 5.40
C ARG A 292 -4.14 -0.45 6.81
N THR A 293 -3.64 0.39 7.71
CA THR A 293 -3.28 0.02 9.08
C THR A 293 -4.33 0.39 10.11
N PHE A 294 -5.52 0.81 9.67
CA PHE A 294 -6.59 1.26 10.56
C PHE A 294 -6.96 0.21 11.60
N VAL A 295 -7.27 -1.02 11.19
CA VAL A 295 -7.68 -2.08 12.12
C VAL A 295 -6.64 -2.32 13.22
N PRO A 296 -5.36 -2.62 12.93
CA PRO A 296 -4.38 -2.85 13.99
C PRO A 296 -4.04 -1.60 14.82
N LYS A 297 -4.19 -0.37 14.29
CA LYS A 297 -3.81 0.86 15.01
C LYS A 297 -4.98 1.54 15.75
N MET A 298 -6.21 1.41 15.29
CA MET A 298 -7.37 2.21 15.71
C MET A 298 -8.54 1.40 16.30
N SER A 299 -8.31 0.12 16.62
CA SER A 299 -9.38 -0.77 17.10
C SER A 299 -9.13 -1.31 18.51
N GLY A 300 -10.19 -1.82 19.15
CA GLY A 300 -10.11 -2.48 20.45
C GLY A 300 -9.55 -1.54 21.52
N LYS A 301 -8.44 -1.92 22.17
CA LYS A 301 -7.81 -1.07 23.20
C LYS A 301 -7.28 0.27 22.68
N ASN A 302 -7.06 0.39 21.37
CA ASN A 302 -6.63 1.63 20.73
C ASN A 302 -7.81 2.42 20.16
N PHE A 303 -9.04 1.90 20.28
CA PHE A 303 -10.23 2.60 19.82
C PHE A 303 -10.50 3.80 20.71
N ASN A 304 -10.46 4.98 20.10
CA ASN A 304 -10.84 6.24 20.70
C ASN A 304 -12.09 6.74 19.96
N PRO A 305 -13.32 6.42 20.38
CA PRO A 305 -14.51 6.91 19.71
C PRO A 305 -14.62 8.43 19.91
N HIS A 306 -14.67 9.18 18.81
CA HIS A 306 -14.66 10.62 18.85
C HIS A 306 -15.38 11.23 17.66
N VAL A 307 -15.76 12.50 17.80
CA VAL A 307 -16.22 13.37 16.72
C VAL A 307 -15.17 14.44 16.48
N SER A 308 -14.58 14.47 15.28
CA SER A 308 -13.66 15.53 14.88
C SER A 308 -14.40 16.85 14.71
N THR A 309 -13.88 17.92 15.29
CA THR A 309 -14.55 19.23 15.35
C THR A 309 -13.79 20.35 14.66
N GLY A 310 -12.53 20.16 14.25
CA GLY A 310 -11.79 21.19 13.53
C GLY A 310 -10.28 20.99 13.59
N VAL A 311 -9.54 22.01 13.15
CA VAL A 311 -8.07 22.08 13.20
C VAL A 311 -7.66 23.36 13.90
N ALA A 312 -6.64 23.29 14.76
CA ALA A 312 -6.03 24.47 15.37
C ALA A 312 -4.54 24.25 15.69
N PRO A 313 -3.78 25.32 16.02
CA PRO A 313 -2.41 25.21 16.51
C PRO A 313 -2.33 24.36 17.79
N LYS A 314 -1.30 23.52 17.91
CA LYS A 314 -1.15 22.60 19.04
C LYS A 314 -1.09 23.30 20.40
N ASN A 315 -0.43 24.45 20.50
CA ASN A 315 -0.37 25.21 21.75
C ASN A 315 -1.76 25.64 22.23
N TYR A 316 -2.64 26.09 21.32
CA TYR A 316 -4.02 26.40 21.64
C TYR A 316 -4.81 25.15 22.06
N LEU A 317 -4.59 24.04 21.37
CA LEU A 317 -5.23 22.77 21.70
C LEU A 317 -4.78 22.24 23.06
N ASP A 318 -3.50 22.35 23.40
CA ASP A 318 -2.95 21.95 24.70
C ASP A 318 -3.61 22.73 25.85
N GLU A 319 -3.86 24.04 25.65
CA GLU A 319 -4.65 24.86 26.59
C GLU A 319 -6.10 24.40 26.66
N MET A 320 -6.74 24.10 25.52
CA MET A 320 -8.12 23.59 25.47
C MET A 320 -8.29 22.25 26.19
N LEU A 321 -7.26 21.39 26.22
CA LEU A 321 -7.33 20.08 26.89
C LEU A 321 -7.33 20.16 28.42
N VAL A 322 -6.86 21.27 29.01
CA VAL A 322 -6.85 21.45 30.48
C VAL A 322 -8.07 22.22 31.00
N GLU A 323 -8.92 22.71 30.10
CA GLU A 323 -10.19 23.34 30.47
C GLU A 323 -11.16 22.33 31.09
N PRO A 324 -12.02 22.77 32.02
CA PRO A 324 -13.15 21.95 32.46
C PRO A 324 -14.00 21.52 31.27
N PHE A 325 -14.39 20.24 31.26
CA PHE A 325 -15.31 19.69 30.28
C PHE A 325 -16.59 19.28 31.01
N ASP A 326 -17.72 19.83 30.58
CA ASP A 326 -19.03 19.42 31.08
C ASP A 326 -19.46 18.15 30.34
N ASP A 327 -19.43 17.02 31.03
CA ASP A 327 -19.87 15.74 30.49
C ASP A 327 -21.33 15.82 30.01
N PHE A 328 -21.62 15.26 28.84
CA PHE A 328 -22.97 15.22 28.29
C PHE A 328 -23.28 13.88 27.61
N THR A 329 -24.53 13.47 27.69
CA THR A 329 -25.01 12.25 27.04
C THR A 329 -25.52 12.55 25.64
N PHE A 330 -25.24 11.65 24.70
CA PHE A 330 -25.79 11.66 23.36
C PHE A 330 -26.02 10.22 22.88
N SER A 331 -26.80 10.08 21.80
CA SER A 331 -27.04 8.82 21.12
C SER A 331 -26.61 8.92 19.64
N PRO A 332 -26.22 7.81 19.01
CA PRO A 332 -26.21 7.71 17.57
C PRO A 332 -27.63 7.90 17.02
N ALA A 333 -27.82 8.82 16.07
CA ALA A 333 -29.08 9.03 15.36
C ALA A 333 -29.16 8.21 14.06
N GLY A 334 -28.03 7.70 13.59
CA GLY A 334 -27.95 6.92 12.37
C GLY A 334 -26.56 6.31 12.16
N ALA A 335 -26.41 5.64 11.04
CA ALA A 335 -25.13 5.14 10.57
C ALA A 335 -25.02 5.30 9.06
N ALA A 336 -23.80 5.34 8.55
CA ALA A 336 -23.57 5.50 7.13
C ALA A 336 -22.27 4.85 6.66
N VAL A 337 -22.17 4.66 5.35
CA VAL A 337 -20.91 4.41 4.67
C VAL A 337 -20.60 5.61 3.79
N TYR A 338 -19.37 6.08 3.89
CA TYR A 338 -18.83 7.14 3.07
C TYR A 338 -17.63 6.63 2.29
N GLN A 339 -17.40 7.19 1.12
CA GLN A 339 -16.09 7.16 0.52
C GLN A 339 -15.22 8.25 1.13
N LEU A 340 -14.00 7.88 1.46
CA LEU A 340 -13.00 8.77 1.99
C LEU A 340 -12.55 9.78 0.94
N GLY A 341 -12.42 11.03 1.34
CA GLY A 341 -11.81 12.09 0.55
C GLY A 341 -10.43 12.48 1.06
N PRO A 342 -9.92 13.64 0.61
CA PRO A 342 -8.69 14.21 1.14
C PRO A 342 -8.71 14.30 2.67
N PHE A 343 -7.57 14.03 3.27
CA PHE A 343 -7.29 13.97 4.70
C PHE A 343 -8.13 12.95 5.48
N GLY A 344 -8.71 11.96 4.79
CA GLY A 344 -9.56 10.94 5.43
C GLY A 344 -10.96 11.42 5.79
N SER A 345 -11.41 12.52 5.17
CA SER A 345 -12.76 13.05 5.35
C SER A 345 -13.84 12.08 4.86
N ALA A 346 -14.98 12.02 5.55
CA ALA A 346 -16.19 11.33 5.10
C ALA A 346 -16.86 12.15 3.98
N ALA A 347 -16.27 12.15 2.78
CA ALA A 347 -16.55 13.15 1.74
C ALA A 347 -17.75 12.83 0.84
N ARG A 348 -17.92 11.57 0.42
CA ARG A 348 -19.05 11.16 -0.45
C ARG A 348 -19.87 10.08 0.21
N LYS A 349 -21.13 10.40 0.57
CA LYS A 349 -22.05 9.41 1.14
C LYS A 349 -22.38 8.34 0.11
N LEU A 350 -22.25 7.08 0.51
CA LEU A 350 -22.57 5.91 -0.32
C LEU A 350 -23.82 5.18 0.17
N LYS A 351 -23.95 5.02 1.49
CA LYS A 351 -25.07 4.31 2.13
C LYS A 351 -25.46 5.00 3.44
N THR A 352 -26.74 4.93 3.80
CA THR A 352 -27.24 5.35 5.11
C THR A 352 -28.21 4.32 5.65
N TRP A 353 -28.22 4.15 6.96
CA TRP A 353 -29.21 3.43 7.72
C TRP A 353 -29.83 4.39 8.72
N LYS A 354 -31.15 4.55 8.62
CA LYS A 354 -31.95 5.23 9.63
C LYS A 354 -32.63 4.18 10.48
N PHE A 355 -32.33 4.20 11.77
CA PHE A 355 -32.98 3.33 12.74
C PHE A 355 -34.20 4.07 13.27
N LYS A 356 -35.33 3.35 13.35
CA LYS A 356 -36.60 3.91 13.81
C LYS A 356 -36.70 3.85 15.32
#